data_AF-A0A7C4PP16-F1
#
_entry.id   AF-A0A7C4PP16-F1
#
_cell.length_a   1.000
_cell.length_b   1.000
_cell.length_c   1.000
_cell.angle_alpha   90.00
_cell.angle_beta   90.00
_cell.angle_gamma   90.00
#
_symmetry.space_group_name_H-M   'P 1'
#
loop_
_entity.id
_entity.type
_entity.pdbx_description
1 polymer ?
#
loop_
_entity_poly.entity_id
_entity_poly.type
_entity_poly.pdbx_seq_one_letter_code
_entity_poly.pdbx_strand_id
1 'polypeptide(L)' 'MKVLFTGLPANKTFTVRIGMAGTRAANPLGYVVAHFDTDNLGSQAGTFEIPFPLRAQSRLDFSIETTGAFYFVSFDNVDK' A
#
# COMPACT_ATOMS: atom_id res chain seq x y z
N MET A 1 -5.62 8.88 -0.59
CA MET A 1 -4.26 8.80 -1.19
C MET A 1 -4.33 8.19 -2.58
N LYS A 2 -3.68 8.78 -3.59
CA LYS A 2 -3.54 8.22 -4.94
C LYS A 2 -2.16 7.59 -5.11
N VAL A 3 -2.08 6.39 -5.69
CA VAL A 3 -0.83 5.64 -5.91
C VAL A 3 -0.79 5.10 -7.33
N LEU A 4 0.38 5.15 -7.95
CA LEU A 4 0.69 4.48 -9.21
C LEU A 4 1.72 3.38 -8.95
N PHE A 5 1.39 2.17 -9.38
CA PHE A 5 2.26 1.01 -9.39
C PHE A 5 2.84 0.80 -10.79
N THR A 6 4.12 0.45 -10.87
CA THR A 6 4.82 0.21 -12.13
C THR A 6 5.77 -0.97 -11.99
N GLY A 7 5.83 -1.82 -13.03
CA GLY A 7 6.76 -2.95 -13.07
C GLY A 7 6.36 -4.09 -12.13
N LEU A 8 5.07 -4.24 -11.83
CA LEU A 8 4.60 -5.38 -11.03
C LEU A 8 4.66 -6.67 -11.86
N PRO A 9 5.02 -7.81 -11.24
CA PRO A 9 4.93 -9.12 -11.90
C PRO A 9 3.47 -9.42 -12.27
N ALA A 10 3.26 -9.90 -13.50
CA ALA A 10 1.93 -10.29 -13.98
C ALA A 10 1.38 -11.54 -13.26
N ASN A 11 0.05 -11.69 -13.26
CA ASN A 11 -0.67 -12.84 -12.70
C ASN A 11 -0.41 -13.04 -11.20
N LYS A 12 -0.34 -11.93 -10.45
CA LYS A 12 -0.22 -11.91 -8.99
C LYS A 12 -1.38 -11.16 -8.35
N THR A 13 -1.80 -11.65 -7.19
CA THR A 13 -2.74 -10.97 -6.30
C THR A 13 -1.95 -10.26 -5.22
N PHE A 14 -2.11 -8.94 -5.12
CA PHE A 14 -1.48 -8.12 -4.11
C PHE A 14 -2.47 -7.73 -3.01
N THR A 15 -2.00 -7.77 -1.77
CA THR A 15 -2.66 -7.15 -0.61
C THR A 15 -2.06 -5.77 -0.39
N VAL A 16 -2.90 -4.75 -0.28
CA VAL A 16 -2.47 -3.37 -0.03
C VAL A 16 -2.69 -3.02 1.43
N ARG A 17 -1.67 -2.44 2.10
CA ARG A 17 -1.77 -2.00 3.49
C ARG A 17 -1.30 -0.56 3.70
N ILE A 18 -1.89 0.08 4.72
CA ILE A 18 -1.44 1.36 5.25
C ILE A 18 -1.16 1.19 6.75
N GLY A 19 -0.02 1.70 7.22
CA GLY A 19 0.44 1.58 8.60
C GLY A 19 1.09 2.85 9.12
N MET A 20 1.40 2.87 10.42
CA MET A 20 2.18 3.94 11.03
C MET A 20 3.58 4.01 10.41
N ALA A 21 4.16 5.20 10.29
CA ALA A 21 5.53 5.35 9.80
C ALA A 21 6.53 4.54 10.65
N GLY A 22 7.46 3.86 9.99
CA GLY A 22 8.47 2.99 10.60
C GLY A 22 8.07 1.51 10.69
N THR A 23 6.79 1.18 10.43
CA THR A 23 6.29 -0.22 10.44
C THR A 23 6.39 -0.91 9.08
N ARG A 24 6.72 -0.15 8.03
CA ARG A 24 6.65 -0.52 6.61
C ARG A 24 5.25 -0.97 6.19
N ALA A 25 4.22 -0.71 7.01
CA ALA A 25 2.91 -1.34 6.89
C ALA A 25 2.99 -2.86 6.68
N ALA A 26 4.01 -3.51 7.24
CA ALA A 26 4.22 -4.94 7.09
C ALA A 26 3.07 -5.70 7.75
N ASN A 27 2.77 -6.91 7.30
CA ASN A 27 1.88 -7.80 8.02
C ASN A 27 2.52 -8.18 9.38
N PRO A 28 1.85 -8.03 10.55
CA PRO A 28 0.45 -7.61 10.77
C PRO A 28 0.25 -6.13 11.19
N LEU A 29 1.29 -5.30 11.11
CA LEU A 29 1.31 -3.91 11.57
C LEU A 29 0.56 -2.91 10.66
N GLY A 30 0.18 -3.30 9.44
CA GLY A 30 -0.61 -2.46 8.51
C GLY A 30 -2.07 -2.88 8.39
N TYR A 31 -2.98 -1.91 8.23
CA TYR A 31 -4.39 -2.16 7.91
C TYR A 31 -4.54 -2.51 6.43
N VAL A 32 -5.24 -3.61 6.12
CA VAL A 32 -5.58 -3.94 4.74
C VAL A 32 -6.61 -2.94 4.22
N VAL A 33 -6.32 -2.30 3.09
CA VAL A 33 -7.20 -1.31 2.45
C VAL A 33 -7.69 -1.72 1.07
N ALA A 34 -7.03 -2.68 0.43
CA ALA A 34 -7.46 -3.23 -0.85
C ALA A 34 -6.78 -4.56 -1.17
N HIS A 35 -7.34 -5.26 -2.17
CA HIS A 35 -6.66 -6.30 -2.93
C HIS A 35 -6.80 -5.97 -4.41
N PHE A 36 -5.81 -6.32 -5.21
CA PHE A 36 -5.92 -6.25 -6.66
C PHE A 36 -5.08 -7.32 -7.34
N ASP A 37 -5.55 -7.75 -8.50
CA ASP A 37 -4.81 -8.63 -9.39
C ASP A 37 -4.04 -7.81 -10.43
N THR A 38 -2.89 -8.33 -10.84
CA THR A 38 -2.05 -7.72 -11.87
C THR A 38 -2.22 -8.46 -13.19
N ASP A 39 -2.52 -7.71 -14.24
CA ASP A 39 -2.53 -8.21 -15.61
C ASP A 39 -1.13 -8.12 -16.26
N ASN A 40 -1.04 -8.44 -17.55
CA ASN A 40 0.22 -8.44 -18.29
C ASN A 40 0.84 -7.03 -18.49
N LEU A 41 0.15 -5.95 -18.15
CA LEU A 41 0.63 -4.57 -18.36
C LEU A 41 1.48 -4.06 -17.20
N GLY A 42 1.48 -4.73 -16.05
CA GLY A 42 2.42 -4.47 -14.93
C GLY A 42 2.28 -3.09 -14.28
N SER A 43 1.21 -2.34 -14.59
CA SER A 43 0.94 -1.01 -14.05
C SER A 43 -0.51 -0.89 -13.59
N GLN A 44 -0.69 -0.36 -12.38
CA GLN A 44 -2.00 -0.21 -11.73
C GLN A 44 -2.06 1.17 -11.08
N ALA A 45 -3.20 1.86 -11.13
CA ALA A 45 -3.43 3.06 -10.34
C ALA A 45 -4.60 2.83 -9.38
N GLY A 46 -4.50 3.35 -8.16
CA GLY A 46 -5.51 3.18 -7.13
C GLY A 46 -5.66 4.41 -6.25
N THR A 47 -6.87 4.60 -5.73
CA THR A 47 -7.14 5.54 -4.64
C THR A 47 -7.49 4.75 -3.39
N PHE A 48 -6.76 4.98 -2.32
CA PHE A 48 -6.90 4.26 -1.05
C PHE A 48 -7.30 5.23 0.06
N GLU A 49 -8.29 4.83 0.84
CA GLU A 49 -8.71 5.56 2.04
C GLU A 49 -7.72 5.32 3.18
N ILE A 50 -7.34 6.38 3.89
CA ILE A 50 -6.51 6.26 5.10
C ILE A 50 -7.42 5.79 6.26
N PRO A 51 -7.09 4.66 6.91
CA PRO A 51 -7.85 4.16 8.06
C PRO A 51 -7.99 5.21 9.17
N PHE A 52 -9.16 5.26 9.82
CA PHE A 52 -9.46 6.28 10.85
C PHE A 52 -8.35 6.44 11.91
N PRO A 53 -7.77 5.35 12.49
CA PRO A 53 -6.71 5.48 13.50
C PRO A 53 -5.41 6.14 12.99
N LEU A 54 -5.21 6.19 11.67
CA LEU A 54 -4.00 6.68 11.03
C LEU A 54 -4.13 8.11 10.50
N ARG A 55 -5.34 8.67 10.42
CA ARG A 55 -5.57 10.00 9.80
C ARG A 55 -4.86 11.14 10.51
N ALA A 56 -4.70 11.06 11.83
CA ALA A 56 -4.00 12.08 12.62
C ALA A 56 -2.46 11.96 12.58
N GLN A 57 -1.91 10.90 11.97
CA GLN A 57 -0.47 10.70 11.92
C GLN A 57 0.15 11.64 10.88
N SER A 58 1.31 12.21 11.19
CA SER A 58 2.02 13.11 10.28
C SER A 58 2.68 12.40 9.10
N ARG A 59 2.98 11.11 9.26
CA ARG A 59 3.66 10.27 8.25
C ARG A 59 3.12 8.86 8.33
N LEU A 60 3.04 8.20 7.19
CA LEU A 60 2.49 6.86 7.05
C LEU A 60 3.41 5.98 6.21
N ASP A 61 3.25 4.68 6.38
CA ASP A 61 3.82 3.67 5.49
C ASP A 61 2.72 3.04 4.65
N PHE A 62 3.01 2.80 3.38
CA PHE A 62 2.15 2.10 2.44
C PHE A 62 2.90 0.88 1.92
N SER A 63 2.26 -0.28 1.89
CA SER A 63 2.86 -1.50 1.38
C SER A 63 1.93 -2.28 0.46
N ILE A 64 2.57 -3.05 -0.42
CA ILE A 64 1.91 -4.11 -1.16
C ILE A 64 2.68 -5.41 -0.99
N GLU A 65 1.94 -6.51 -0.88
CA GLU A 65 2.50 -7.83 -0.63
C GLU A 65 1.80 -8.88 -1.51
N THR A 66 2.59 -9.75 -2.12
CA THR A 66 2.15 -10.98 -2.79
C THR A 66 3.08 -12.11 -2.34
N THR A 67 2.73 -13.37 -2.62
CA THR A 67 3.65 -14.49 -2.42
C THR A 67 4.98 -14.24 -3.13
N GLY A 68 6.06 -14.12 -2.36
CA GLY A 68 7.43 -13.94 -2.83
C GLY A 68 7.88 -12.50 -3.09
N ALA A 69 7.03 -11.48 -2.88
CA ALA A 69 7.43 -10.09 -3.05
C ALA A 69 6.73 -9.14 -2.09
N PHE A 70 7.49 -8.18 -1.57
CA PHE A 70 7.04 -7.14 -0.65
C PHE A 70 7.66 -5.80 -1.04
N TYR A 71 6.82 -4.79 -1.19
CA TYR A 71 7.23 -3.43 -1.55
C TYR A 71 6.60 -2.44 -0.58
N PHE A 72 7.34 -1.41 -0.18
CA PHE A 72 6.82 -0.37 0.69
C PHE A 72 7.40 1.01 0.38
N VAL A 73 6.66 2.04 0.78
CA VAL A 73 7.10 3.43 0.73
C VAL A 73 6.57 4.17 1.95
N SER A 74 7.35 5.13 2.45
CA SER A 74 6.93 6.04 3.51
C SER A 74 6.65 7.42 2.92
N PHE A 75 5.59 8.08 3.36
CA PHE A 75 5.16 9.37 2.82
C PHE A 75 4.55 10.26 3.90
N ASP A 76 4.63 11.57 3.70
CA ASP A 76 3.99 12.54 4.60
C ASP A 76 2.49 12.52 4.39
N ASN A 77 1.74 12.47 5.48
CA ASN A 77 0.29 12.55 5.45
C ASN A 77 -0.13 14.02 5.37
N VAL A 78 -0.47 14.45 4.16
CA VAL A 78 -0.90 15.82 3.85
C VAL A 78 -2.37 16.07 4.15
N ASP A 79 -3.15 15.01 4.42
CA ASP A 79 -4.60 15.07 4.67
C ASP A 79 -4.94 15.15 6.18
N LYS A 80 -3.95 15.46 7.03
CA LYS A 80 -4.11 15.59 8.49
C LYS A 80 -4.76 16.91 8.92
#